data_AF-A0A0F9BQK5-F1
#
_entry.id   AF-A0A0F9BQK5-F1
#
_cell.length_a   1.000
_cell.length_b   1.000
_cell.length_c   1.000
_cell.angle_alpha   90.00
_cell.angle_beta   90.00
_cell.angle_gamma   90.00
#
_symmetry.space_group_name_H-M   'P 1'
#
loop_
_entity.id
_entity.type
_entity.pdbx_description
1 polymer ?
#
loop_
_entity_poly.entity_id
_entity_poly.type
_entity_poly.pdbx_seq_one_letter_code
_entity_poly.pdbx_strand_id
1 'polypeptide(L)'
;ALKCFDMNNVEIVLYGHTHGLGYNKLEYFEVNKKNKVVEKKTKFAVLTGSFLDYRDSYAEQKNMQPATSGSPIISLYGDKHDIFVSI
;
A
#
# COMPACT_ATOMS: atom_id res chain seq x y z
N ALA A 1 -13.99 10.18 -24.33
CA ALA A 1 -12.64 10.77 -24.13
C ALA A 1 -11.91 9.95 -23.08
N LEU A 2 -10.74 9.39 -23.40
CA LEU A 2 -9.88 8.71 -22.41
C LEU A 2 -9.34 9.79 -21.47
N LYS A 3 -9.76 9.73 -20.20
CA LYS A 3 -9.32 10.66 -19.16
C LYS A 3 -7.87 10.30 -18.84
N CYS A 4 -6.94 11.24 -19.05
CA CYS A 4 -5.56 11.07 -18.60
C CYS A 4 -5.60 10.88 -17.07
N PHE A 5 -5.23 9.69 -16.60
CA PHE A 5 -5.26 9.35 -15.18
C PHE A 5 -4.09 10.06 -14.51
N ASP A 6 -4.37 10.98 -13.59
CA ASP A 6 -3.32 11.59 -12.77
C ASP A 6 -2.73 10.51 -11.87
N MET A 7 -1.55 9.99 -12.24
CA MET A 7 -0.88 8.94 -11.48
C MET A 7 -0.57 9.35 -10.03
N ASN A 8 -0.65 10.65 -9.71
CA ASN A 8 -0.41 11.15 -8.36
C ASN A 8 -1.65 11.07 -7.46
N ASN A 9 -2.85 10.90 -8.03
CA ASN A 9 -4.09 10.84 -7.26
C ASN A 9 -4.53 9.38 -7.04
N VAL A 10 -3.76 8.68 -6.22
CA VAL A 10 -4.05 7.30 -5.77
C VAL A 10 -4.15 7.24 -4.26
N GLU A 11 -5.04 6.39 -3.78
CA GLU A 11 -5.38 6.18 -2.37
C GLU A 11 -4.60 5.01 -1.78
N ILE A 12 -4.19 4.06 -2.62
CA ILE A 12 -3.42 2.87 -2.22
C ILE A 12 -2.25 2.70 -3.19
N VAL A 13 -1.05 2.59 -2.64
CA VAL A 13 0.17 2.26 -3.35
C VAL A 13 0.62 0.88 -2.91
N LEU A 14 0.74 -0.03 -3.87
CA LEU A 14 1.22 -1.39 -3.65
C LEU A 14 2.69 -1.49 -4.08
N TYR A 15 3.54 -1.98 -3.20
CA TYR A 15 4.97 -2.16 -3.48
C TYR A 15 5.41 -3.58 -3.14
N GLY A 16 6.00 -4.25 -4.12
CA GLY A 16 6.52 -5.62 -3.98
C GLY A 16 8.04 -5.65 -3.96
N HIS A 17 8.61 -6.76 -4.43
CA HIS A 17 10.05 -6.99 -4.62
C HIS A 17 10.90 -7.07 -3.34
N THR A 18 10.58 -6.34 -2.28
CA THR A 18 11.31 -6.39 -1.01
C THR A 18 10.96 -7.62 -0.17
N HIS A 19 9.90 -8.34 -0.55
CA HIS A 19 9.32 -9.48 0.17
C HIS A 19 8.77 -9.15 1.56
N GLY A 20 8.85 -7.88 1.98
CA GLY A 20 8.30 -7.42 3.25
C GLY A 20 6.78 -7.41 3.24
N LEU A 21 6.19 -7.63 4.41
CA LEU A 21 4.75 -7.55 4.64
C LEU A 21 4.51 -6.45 5.67
N GLY A 22 3.81 -5.39 5.28
CA GLY A 22 3.77 -4.14 6.03
C GLY A 22 2.84 -3.12 5.40
N TYR A 23 2.32 -2.18 6.19
CA TYR A 23 1.63 -1.02 5.63
C TYR A 23 1.84 0.22 6.49
N ASN A 24 1.71 1.39 5.87
CA ASN A 24 1.71 2.69 6.55
C ASN A 24 0.55 3.55 6.04
N LYS A 25 -0.06 4.30 6.96
CA LYS A 25 -1.00 5.38 6.65
C LYS A 25 -0.24 6.67 6.48
N LEU A 26 -0.40 7.32 5.33
CA LEU A 26 0.22 8.59 4.99
C LEU A 26 -0.85 9.67 4.97
N GLU A 27 -0.76 10.62 5.88
CA GLU A 27 -1.66 11.77 5.90
C GLU A 27 -1.10 12.90 5.04
N TYR A 28 -1.95 13.53 4.24
CA TYR A 28 -1.57 14.63 3.37
C TYR A 28 -2.71 15.64 3.25
N PHE A 29 -2.38 16.84 2.78
CA PHE A 29 -3.36 17.88 2.53
C PHE A 29 -3.59 18.03 1.03
N GLU A 30 -4.86 18.13 0.63
CA GLU A 30 -5.25 18.39 -0.75
C GLU A 30 -6.22 19.56 -0.80
N VAL A 31 -6.07 20.44 -1.80
CA VAL A 31 -7.04 21.51 -2.04
C VAL A 31 -8.24 20.92 -2.77
N ASN A 32 -9.39 20.87 -2.10
CA ASN A 32 -10.65 20.55 -2.74
C ASN A 32 -11.07 21.74 -3.61
N LYS A 33 -10.93 21.58 -4.93
CA LYS A 33 -11.17 22.63 -5.93
C LYS A 33 -12.63 23.07 -6.00
N LYS A 34 -13.58 22.25 -5.50
CA LYS A 34 -15.02 22.53 -5.56
C LYS A 34 -15.44 23.50 -4.45
N ASN A 35 -15.02 23.25 -3.22
CA ASN A 35 -15.35 24.07 -2.06
C ASN A 35 -14.25 25.10 -1.72
N LYS A 36 -13.08 25.01 -2.38
CA LYS A 36 -11.90 25.85 -2.16
C LYS A 36 -11.35 25.73 -0.73
N VAL A 37 -11.46 24.54 -0.14
CA VAL A 37 -10.96 24.23 1.21
C VAL A 37 -9.79 23.25 1.12
N VAL A 38 -8.84 23.36 2.05
CA VAL A 38 -7.78 22.37 2.23
C VAL A 38 -8.31 21.25 3.12
N GLU A 39 -8.34 20.03 2.59
CA GLU A 39 -8.84 18.84 3.29
C GLU A 39 -7.68 17.91 3.62
N LYS A 40 -7.72 17.34 4.83
CA LYS A 40 -6.80 16.27 5.24
C LYS A 40 -7.30 14.96 4.64
N LYS A 41 -6.41 14.25 3.95
CA LYS A 41 -6.68 12.95 3.33
C LYS A 41 -5.64 11.93 3.76
N THR A 42 -5.95 10.66 3.54
CA THR A 42 -5.07 9.53 3.87
C THR A 42 -4.80 8.70 2.63
N LYS A 43 -3.55 8.27 2.45
CA LYS A 43 -3.14 7.23 1.50
C LYS A 43 -2.55 6.06 2.25
N PHE A 44 -2.59 4.89 1.64
CA PHE A 44 -1.99 3.67 2.18
C PHE A 44 -0.80 3.27 1.32
N ALA A 45 0.37 3.14 1.93
CA ALA A 45 1.52 2.50 1.30
C ALA A 45 1.60 1.06 1.86
N VAL A 46 1.46 0.07 0.99
CA VAL A 46 1.32 -1.34 1.38
C VAL A 46 2.41 -2.17 0.70
N LEU A 47 3.17 -2.91 1.51
CA LEU A 47 4.06 -3.95 1.04
C LEU A 47 3.28 -5.25 0.82
N THR A 48 3.46 -5.87 -0.36
CA THR A 48 2.62 -7.00 -0.78
C THR A 48 3.01 -8.35 -0.17
N GLY A 49 4.08 -8.41 0.62
CA GLY A 49 4.61 -9.67 1.14
C GLY A 49 5.29 -10.53 0.07
N SER A 50 5.42 -11.82 0.37
CA SER A 50 5.90 -12.86 -0.53
C SER A 50 5.44 -14.23 -0.08
N PHE A 51 5.62 -15.24 -0.92
CA PHE A 51 5.40 -16.65 -0.59
C PHE A 51 6.69 -17.47 -0.76
N LEU A 52 7.85 -16.82 -0.62
CA LEU A 52 9.15 -17.44 -0.79
C LEU A 52 9.60 -18.09 0.51
N ASP A 53 10.14 -19.30 0.41
CA ASP A 53 10.82 -19.93 1.53
C ASP A 53 12.18 -19.27 1.76
N TYR A 54 12.51 -19.10 3.04
CA TYR A 54 13.81 -18.59 3.45
C TYR A 54 14.88 -19.68 3.39
N ARG A 55 14.54 -20.94 3.73
CA ARG A 55 15.50 -22.04 3.84
C ARG A 55 16.05 -22.48 2.48
N ASP A 56 17.34 -22.80 2.46
CA ASP A 56 18.12 -23.19 1.29
C ASP A 56 18.04 -22.20 0.12
N SER A 57 17.69 -20.95 0.42
CA SER A 57 17.43 -19.90 -0.57
C SER A 57 18.60 -18.92 -0.70
N TYR A 58 18.53 -18.08 -1.74
CA TYR A 58 19.44 -16.94 -1.88
C TYR A 58 19.42 -16.02 -0.64
N ALA A 59 18.25 -15.85 -0.02
CA ALA A 59 18.10 -14.98 1.14
C ALA A 59 18.91 -15.52 2.34
N GLU A 60 18.88 -16.84 2.57
CA GLU A 60 19.68 -17.49 3.63
C GLU A 60 21.18 -17.43 3.31
N GLN A 61 21.58 -17.73 2.07
CA GLN A 61 22.98 -17.65 1.65
C GLN A 61 23.58 -16.23 1.77
N LYS A 62 22.73 -15.20 1.70
CA LYS A 62 23.12 -13.80 1.87
C LYS A 62 22.83 -13.24 3.27
N ASN A 63 22.38 -14.08 4.20
CA ASN A 63 22.02 -13.70 5.57
C ASN A 63 21.07 -12.50 5.61
N MET A 64 20.09 -12.47 4.69
CA MET A 64 19.04 -11.46 4.67
C MET A 64 18.07 -11.71 5.82
N GLN A 65 17.29 -10.70 6.21
CA GLN A 65 16.27 -10.91 7.23
C GLN A 65 15.17 -11.84 6.69
N PRO A 66 14.77 -12.90 7.42
CA PRO A 66 13.62 -13.70 7.07
C PRO A 66 12.35 -12.84 7.05
N ALA A 67 11.55 -12.96 6.00
CA ALA A 67 10.26 -12.29 5.88
C ALA A 67 9.11 -13.26 6.16
N THR A 68 8.03 -12.75 6.74
CA THR A 68 6.80 -13.54 6.93
C THR A 68 6.16 -13.82 5.57
N SER A 69 5.86 -15.09 5.30
CA SER A 69 5.11 -15.49 4.12
C SER A 69 3.64 -15.06 4.25
N GLY A 70 3.10 -14.46 3.19
CA GLY A 70 1.71 -14.01 3.14
C GLY A 70 1.51 -12.81 2.22
N SER A 71 0.29 -12.29 2.25
CA SER A 71 -0.13 -11.12 1.49
C SER A 71 -1.11 -10.28 2.32
N PRO A 72 -1.11 -8.95 2.18
CA PRO A 72 -2.06 -8.09 2.90
C PRO A 72 -3.48 -8.31 2.40
N ILE A 73 -4.46 -8.13 3.28
CA ILE A 73 -5.89 -8.09 2.95
C ILE A 73 -6.33 -6.62 2.95
N ILE A 74 -6.87 -6.17 1.82
CA ILE A 74 -7.39 -4.81 1.64
C ILE A 74 -8.89 -4.87 1.46
N SER A 75 -9.63 -4.29 2.40
CA SER A 75 -11.09 -4.18 2.35
C SER A 75 -11.50 -2.75 1.97
N LEU A 76 -12.32 -2.63 0.94
CA LEU A 76 -12.82 -1.35 0.42
C LEU A 76 -14.31 -1.20 0.76
N TYR A 77 -14.67 -0.18 1.53
CA TYR A 77 -16.04 0.09 1.97
C TYR A 77 -16.60 1.32 1.25
N GLY A 78 -17.40 1.09 0.20
CA GLY A 78 -17.97 2.17 -0.61
C GLY A 78 -19.06 2.99 0.10
N ASP A 79 -19.76 2.38 1.06
CA ASP A 79 -20.81 3.02 1.88
C ASP A 79 -20.22 4.03 2.88
N LYS A 80 -19.07 3.69 3.47
CA LYS A 80 -18.39 4.51 4.47
C LYS A 80 -17.28 5.38 3.86
N HIS A 81 -16.97 5.17 2.59
CA HIS A 81 -15.79 5.74 1.92
C HIS A 81 -14.51 5.48 2.73
N ASP A 82 -14.31 4.24 3.17
CA ASP A 82 -13.24 3.83 4.08
C ASP A 82 -12.42 2.66 3.53
N ILE A 83 -11.15 2.58 3.95
CA ILE A 83 -10.17 1.57 3.53
C ILE A 83 -9.56 0.93 4.77
N PHE A 84 -9.65 -0.39 4.85
CA PHE A 84 -9.02 -1.17 5.91
C PHE A 84 -7.94 -2.08 5.35
N VAL A 85 -6.77 -2.08 5.99
CA VAL A 85 -5.63 -2.93 5.63
C VAL A 85 -5.30 -3.82 6.83
N SER A 86 -5.29 -5.13 6.59
CA SER A 86 -4.87 -6.16 7.55
C SER A 86 -3.66 -6.90 7.02
N ILE A 87 -2.77 -7.28 7.93
CA ILE A 87 -1.59 -8.11 7.69
C ILE A 87 -1.71 -9.39 8.52
#